data_AF-A0ABD3WF63-F1
#
_entry.id   AF-A0ABD3WF63-F1
#
_cell.length_a   1.000
_cell.length_b   1.000
_cell.length_c   1.000
_cell.angle_alpha   90.00
_cell.angle_beta   90.00
_cell.angle_gamma   90.00
#
_symmetry.space_group_name_H-M   'P 1'
#
loop_
_entity.id
_entity.type
_entity.pdbx_description
1 polymer ?
#
loop_
_entity_poly.entity_id
_entity_poly.type
_entity_poly.pdbx_seq_one_letter_code
_entity_poly.pdbx_strand_id
1 'polypeptide(L)'
;MVFDLKTSLPKIVKCPSDRFEPSNRWSNVTVTFCTNVHSECNGQGELEYSPGNETSDRICRCDYKQDYVESNYRERASVGFSKSHTDVQCYKFHCNGTRLQNYSCVEKCPKGMHYPNDSGQCQAF
;
A
#
# COMPACT_ATOMS: atom_id res chain seq x y z
N MET A 1 46.74 25.66 20.08
CA MET A 1 45.66 25.80 19.07
C MET A 1 44.47 25.02 19.59
N VAL A 2 43.37 25.71 19.89
CA VAL A 2 42.14 25.09 20.40
C VAL A 2 41.31 24.72 19.18
N PHE A 3 41.03 23.43 18.98
CA PHE A 3 40.10 22.98 17.96
C PHE A 3 38.67 23.12 18.52
N ASP A 4 37.96 24.15 18.08
CA ASP A 4 36.52 24.31 18.32
C ASP A 4 35.76 23.25 17.50
N LEU A 5 35.49 22.10 18.13
CA LEU A 5 34.56 21.10 17.60
C LEU A 5 33.12 21.56 17.87
N LYS A 6 32.68 22.61 17.16
CA LYS A 6 31.24 22.83 16.96
C LYS A 6 30.76 21.74 16.01
N THR A 7 30.39 20.60 16.57
CA THR A 7 29.76 19.48 15.87
C THR A 7 28.39 19.94 15.36
N SER A 8 28.35 20.59 14.20
CA SER A 8 27.11 20.78 13.47
C SER A 8 26.66 19.39 13.01
N LEU A 9 25.64 18.83 13.65
CA LEU A 9 25.01 17.60 13.19
C LEU A 9 24.69 17.74 11.69
N PRO A 10 24.97 16.71 10.87
CA PRO A 10 24.56 16.70 9.46
C PRO A 10 23.09 17.10 9.36
N LYS A 11 22.79 18.12 8.56
CA LYS A 11 21.41 18.50 8.29
C LYS A 11 20.77 17.34 7.52
N ILE A 12 19.88 16.60 8.16
CA ILE A 12 19.12 15.53 7.50
C ILE A 12 18.30 16.22 6.41
N VAL A 13 18.64 15.94 5.15
CA VAL A 13 17.86 16.42 4.00
C VAL A 13 16.74 15.42 3.78
N LYS A 14 15.49 15.89 3.81
CA LYS A 14 14.33 15.05 3.50
C LYS A 14 14.34 14.65 2.04
N CYS A 15 13.81 13.47 1.72
CA CYS A 15 13.62 13.12 0.32
C CYS A 15 12.58 14.02 -0.36
N PRO A 16 12.78 14.31 -1.65
CA PRO A 16 11.71 14.83 -2.50
C PRO A 16 10.47 13.94 -2.41
N SER A 17 9.28 14.52 -2.58
CA SER A 17 8.00 13.82 -2.40
C SER A 17 7.76 12.65 -3.36
N ASP A 18 8.52 12.56 -4.45
CA ASP A 18 8.48 11.47 -5.43
C ASP A 18 9.53 10.37 -5.15
N ARG A 19 10.31 10.47 -4.07
CA ARG A 19 11.46 9.58 -3.83
C ARG A 19 11.61 9.14 -2.37
N PHE A 20 12.26 7.99 -2.20
CA PHE A 20 12.57 7.41 -0.89
C PHE A 20 13.92 6.69 -0.87
N GLU A 21 14.45 6.45 0.32
CA GLU A 21 15.64 5.63 0.55
C GLU A 21 15.46 4.78 1.82
N PRO A 22 15.44 3.44 1.72
CA PRO A 22 15.31 2.56 2.88
C PRO A 22 16.38 2.84 3.94
N SER A 23 15.97 2.78 5.21
CA SER A 23 16.75 3.19 6.40
C SER A 23 18.10 2.48 6.59
N ASN A 24 18.37 1.40 5.85
CA ASN A 24 19.58 0.58 5.98
C ASN A 24 20.86 1.22 5.42
N ARG A 25 20.77 2.42 4.82
CA ARG A 25 21.92 3.15 4.23
C ARG A 25 22.35 4.40 4.98
N TRP A 26 21.76 4.69 6.13
CA TRP A 26 22.00 5.94 6.89
C TRP A 26 23.30 5.92 7.71
N SER A 27 24.25 5.06 7.35
CA SER A 27 25.57 5.02 7.97
C SER A 27 26.45 6.12 7.37
N ASN A 28 26.61 7.23 8.10
CA ASN A 28 27.65 8.26 7.90
C ASN A 28 27.52 9.28 6.75
N VAL A 29 26.47 9.29 5.93
CA VAL A 29 26.46 10.15 4.73
C VAL A 29 25.66 11.44 4.94
N THR A 30 26.34 12.57 4.79
CA THR A 30 25.84 13.96 4.85
C THR A 30 24.93 14.33 3.65
N VAL A 31 24.62 13.36 2.79
CA VAL A 31 23.92 13.54 1.52
C VAL A 31 22.82 12.49 1.43
N THR A 32 21.57 12.95 1.37
CA THR A 32 20.42 12.06 1.18
C THR A 32 20.38 11.62 -0.27
N PHE A 33 20.80 10.40 -0.56
CA PHE A 33 20.64 9.80 -1.88
C PHE A 33 19.25 9.17 -1.95
N CYS A 34 18.24 9.95 -2.34
CA CYS A 34 16.90 9.44 -2.60
C CYS A 34 16.88 8.78 -3.98
N THR A 35 17.45 7.58 -4.07
CA THR A 35 17.68 6.91 -5.36
C THR A 35 16.43 6.25 -5.90
N ASN A 36 15.51 5.84 -5.00
CA ASN A 36 14.30 5.13 -5.38
C ASN A 36 13.17 6.11 -5.65
N VAL A 37 12.48 5.91 -6.77
CA VAL A 37 11.27 6.66 -7.12
C VAL A 37 10.07 5.92 -6.55
N HIS A 38 9.09 6.65 -6.04
CA HIS A 38 7.85 6.04 -5.58
C HIS A 38 7.12 5.32 -6.70
N SER A 39 6.69 4.10 -6.43
CA SER A 39 5.86 3.35 -7.35
C SER A 39 4.48 4.02 -7.53
N GLU A 40 3.90 3.87 -8.71
CA GLU A 40 2.54 4.34 -9.01
C GLU A 40 1.50 3.21 -8.84
N CYS A 41 0.40 3.49 -8.16
CA CYS A 41 -0.78 2.61 -8.10
C CYS A 41 -1.71 2.84 -9.31
N ASN A 42 -1.18 2.64 -10.50
CA ASN A 42 -1.85 2.93 -11.79
C ASN A 42 -2.29 1.66 -12.54
N GLY A 43 -2.10 0.47 -11.97
CA GLY A 43 -2.55 -0.78 -12.56
C GLY A 43 -4.07 -0.91 -12.51
N GLN A 44 -4.62 -1.77 -13.36
CA GLN A 44 -6.07 -1.93 -13.46
C GLN A 44 -6.66 -2.43 -12.12
N GLY A 45 -7.58 -1.65 -11.55
CA GLY A 45 -8.21 -2.01 -10.28
C GLY A 45 -7.32 -1.80 -9.06
N GLU A 46 -6.20 -1.09 -9.19
CA GLU A 46 -5.37 -0.67 -8.08
C GLU A 46 -5.84 0.67 -7.51
N LEU A 47 -5.68 0.84 -6.20
CA LEU A 47 -5.92 2.06 -5.47
C LEU A 47 -4.71 2.36 -4.58
N GLU A 48 -4.39 3.64 -4.43
CA GLU A 48 -3.43 4.07 -3.42
C GLU A 48 -4.00 3.79 -2.02
N TYR A 49 -3.22 3.06 -1.22
CA TYR A 49 -3.52 2.80 0.18
C TYR A 49 -2.70 3.69 1.11
N SER A 50 -1.42 3.88 0.79
CA SER A 50 -0.52 4.79 1.48
C SER A 50 0.39 5.46 0.45
N PRO A 51 0.60 6.80 0.52
CA PRO A 51 1.44 7.52 -0.43
C PRO A 51 2.93 7.16 -0.35
N GLY A 52 3.35 6.45 0.69
CA GLY A 52 4.77 6.24 1.01
C GLY A 52 5.36 7.38 1.83
N ASN A 53 6.66 7.31 2.11
CA ASN A 53 7.41 8.35 2.81
C ASN A 53 8.90 8.28 2.42
N GLU A 54 9.72 9.12 3.06
CA GLU A 54 11.16 9.25 2.77
C GLU A 54 11.97 7.95 2.92
N THR A 55 11.45 6.93 3.61
CA THR A 55 12.12 5.65 3.83
C THR A 55 11.36 4.44 3.30
N SER A 56 10.13 4.60 2.80
CA SER A 56 9.29 3.50 2.34
C SER A 56 8.51 3.87 1.10
N ASP A 57 8.41 2.95 0.15
CA ASP A 57 7.63 3.14 -1.06
C ASP A 57 6.12 3.32 -0.81
N ARG A 58 5.39 3.74 -1.85
CA ARG A 58 3.93 3.75 -1.91
C ARG A 58 3.38 2.34 -1.74
N ILE A 59 2.27 2.22 -1.01
CA ILE A 59 1.53 0.97 -0.86
C ILE A 59 0.24 1.08 -1.68
N CYS A 60 0.04 0.11 -2.56
CA CYS A 60 -1.17 -0.05 -3.36
C CYS A 60 -2.05 -1.14 -2.76
N ARG A 61 -3.33 -1.16 -3.13
CA ARG A 61 -4.24 -2.27 -2.84
C ARG A 61 -5.21 -2.47 -4.00
N CYS A 62 -5.80 -3.64 -4.13
CA CYS A 62 -6.87 -3.84 -5.11
C CYS A 62 -8.20 -3.20 -4.65
N ASP A 63 -9.00 -2.71 -5.59
CA ASP A 63 -10.34 -2.19 -5.36
C ASP A 63 -11.33 -3.33 -5.13
N TYR A 64 -11.34 -3.83 -3.90
CA TYR A 64 -12.27 -4.88 -3.47
C TYR A 64 -13.75 -4.45 -3.60
N LYS A 65 -14.08 -3.15 -3.66
CA LYS A 65 -15.46 -2.69 -3.89
C LYS A 65 -15.90 -2.89 -5.34
N GLN A 66 -14.95 -2.98 -6.27
CA GLN A 66 -15.16 -3.30 -7.67
C GLN A 66 -14.80 -4.75 -8.01
N ASP A 67 -14.74 -5.62 -6.98
CA ASP A 67 -14.41 -7.04 -7.07
C ASP A 67 -13.00 -7.31 -7.62
N TYR A 68 -12.04 -6.39 -7.46
CA TYR A 68 -10.63 -6.65 -7.79
C TYR A 68 -9.91 -7.37 -6.65
N VAL A 69 -9.11 -8.39 -7.01
CA VAL A 69 -8.29 -9.20 -6.09
C VAL A 69 -6.85 -9.26 -6.51
N GLU A 70 -5.96 -9.44 -5.55
CA GLU A 70 -4.53 -9.62 -5.77
C GLU A 70 -4.23 -10.96 -6.46
N SER A 71 -3.24 -10.96 -7.34
CA SER A 71 -2.75 -12.13 -8.08
C SER A 71 -2.31 -13.28 -7.17
N ASN A 72 -1.80 -12.95 -5.98
CA ASN A 72 -1.36 -13.88 -4.95
C ASN A 72 -2.40 -14.06 -3.82
N TYR A 73 -3.68 -14.20 -4.19
CA TYR A 73 -4.85 -14.35 -3.32
C TYR A 73 -4.78 -15.41 -2.18
N ARG A 74 -3.73 -16.25 -2.15
CA ARG A 74 -3.53 -17.27 -1.10
C ARG A 74 -3.08 -16.68 0.23
N GLU A 75 -2.50 -15.49 0.23
CA GLU A 75 -2.19 -14.78 1.47
C GLU A 75 -3.37 -13.85 1.82
N ARG A 76 -3.72 -13.78 3.11
CA ARG A 76 -4.85 -12.98 3.64
C ARG A 76 -4.89 -11.62 2.96
N ALA A 77 -6.10 -11.11 2.68
CA ALA A 77 -6.36 -9.79 2.08
C ALA A 77 -5.29 -8.81 2.58
N SER A 78 -4.30 -8.57 1.72
CA SER A 78 -3.16 -7.80 2.15
C SER A 78 -3.69 -6.41 2.45
N VAL A 79 -3.22 -5.81 3.54
CA VAL A 79 -3.52 -4.41 3.85
C VAL A 79 -3.02 -3.51 2.69
N GLY A 80 -2.05 -4.01 1.92
CA GLY A 80 -1.65 -3.53 0.61
C GLY A 80 -0.31 -4.15 0.20
N PHE A 81 0.14 -3.87 -1.01
CA PHE A 81 1.40 -4.34 -1.56
C PHE A 81 2.25 -3.17 -2.06
N SER A 82 3.57 -3.31 -1.94
CA SER A 82 4.51 -2.37 -2.55
C SER A 82 5.00 -2.94 -3.88
N LYS A 83 4.85 -2.16 -4.96
CA LYS A 83 5.30 -2.57 -6.30
C LYS A 83 6.82 -2.63 -6.44
N SER A 84 7.58 -1.90 -5.62
CA SER A 84 9.04 -2.03 -5.61
C SER A 84 9.53 -3.36 -5.04
N HIS A 85 8.66 -4.10 -4.34
CA HIS A 85 9.01 -5.35 -3.67
C HIS A 85 8.23 -6.57 -4.19
N THR A 86 7.15 -6.37 -4.95
CA THR A 86 6.23 -7.46 -5.33
C THR A 86 5.65 -7.25 -6.73
N ASP A 87 5.48 -8.34 -7.47
CA ASP A 87 4.79 -8.37 -8.77
C ASP A 87 3.27 -8.65 -8.60
N VAL A 88 2.65 -8.04 -7.60
CA VAL A 88 1.20 -8.20 -7.37
C VAL A 88 0.44 -7.44 -8.45
N GLN A 89 -0.51 -8.13 -9.07
CA GLN A 89 -1.45 -7.55 -10.04
C GLN A 89 -2.88 -7.69 -9.52
N CYS A 90 -3.72 -6.72 -9.83
CA CYS A 90 -5.14 -6.80 -9.50
C CYS A 90 -5.94 -7.40 -10.67
N TYR A 91 -6.72 -8.43 -10.38
CA TYR A 91 -7.62 -9.07 -11.35
C TYR A 91 -9.06 -8.90 -10.92
N LYS A 92 -9.94 -8.67 -11.89
CA LYS A 92 -11.37 -8.57 -11.62
C LYS A 92 -11.95 -9.95 -11.41
N PHE A 93 -12.38 -10.23 -10.19
CA PHE A 93 -13.13 -11.43 -9.87
C PHE A 93 -14.56 -11.27 -10.40
N HIS A 94 -15.01 -12.16 -11.28
CA HIS A 94 -16.37 -12.09 -11.83
C HIS A 94 -17.39 -12.71 -10.89
N CYS A 95 -17.94 -11.90 -9.99
CA CYS A 95 -19.11 -12.25 -9.19
C CYS A 95 -20.39 -11.80 -9.91
N ASN A 96 -21.01 -12.70 -10.69
CA ASN A 96 -22.25 -12.44 -11.42
C ASN A 96 -23.42 -12.20 -10.46
N GLY A 97 -23.73 -10.94 -10.14
CA GLY A 97 -24.83 -10.54 -9.24
C GLY A 97 -24.53 -10.70 -7.76
N THR A 98 -23.40 -11.31 -7.42
CA THR A 98 -22.85 -11.53 -6.08
C THR A 98 -21.78 -10.47 -5.76
N ARG A 99 -21.28 -10.41 -4.52
CA ARG A 99 -20.11 -9.60 -4.14
C ARG A 99 -18.95 -10.51 -3.79
N LEU A 100 -17.73 -10.04 -3.97
CA LEU A 100 -16.58 -10.71 -3.43
C LEU A 100 -16.50 -10.54 -1.89
N GLN A 101 -16.33 -11.64 -1.16
CA GLN A 101 -15.99 -11.67 0.27
C GLN A 101 -15.06 -12.85 0.55
N ASN A 102 -13.92 -12.62 1.22
CA ASN A 102 -12.92 -13.66 1.50
C ASN A 102 -12.60 -14.53 0.26
N TYR A 103 -12.35 -13.89 -0.88
CA TYR A 103 -12.02 -14.56 -2.15
C TYR A 103 -13.10 -15.51 -2.69
N SER A 104 -14.34 -15.39 -2.21
CA SER A 104 -15.50 -16.14 -2.68
C SER A 104 -16.62 -15.18 -3.05
N CYS A 105 -17.39 -15.52 -4.09
CA CYS A 105 -18.58 -14.77 -4.44
C CYS A 105 -19.72 -15.14 -3.49
N VAL A 106 -20.19 -14.16 -2.70
CA VAL A 106 -21.33 -14.29 -1.79
C VAL A 106 -22.48 -13.42 -2.27
N GLU A 107 -23.71 -13.73 -1.89
CA GLU A 107 -24.86 -12.89 -2.25
C GLU A 107 -24.70 -11.46 -1.74
N LYS A 108 -25.22 -10.49 -2.50
CA LYS A 108 -25.30 -9.10 -2.02
C LYS A 108 -26.37 -9.02 -0.95
N CYS A 109 -26.16 -8.19 0.07
CA CYS A 109 -27.21 -7.94 1.03
C CYS A 109 -28.44 -7.30 0.35
N PRO A 110 -29.66 -7.68 0.78
CA PRO A 110 -30.88 -6.98 0.38
C PRO A 110 -30.79 -5.49 0.66
N LYS A 111 -31.55 -4.69 -0.09
CA LYS A 111 -31.60 -3.23 0.09
C LYS A 111 -32.01 -2.90 1.54
N GLY A 112 -31.19 -2.10 2.23
CA GLY A 112 -31.40 -1.77 3.65
C GLY A 112 -30.63 -2.66 4.64
N MET A 113 -29.75 -3.54 4.16
CA MET A 113 -28.88 -4.37 5.00
C MET A 113 -27.40 -4.19 4.62
N HIS A 114 -26.51 -4.48 5.57
CA HIS A 114 -25.05 -4.47 5.43
C HIS A 114 -24.44 -5.73 6.05
N TYR A 115 -23.20 -6.07 5.69
CA TYR A 115 -22.43 -7.10 6.39
C TYR A 115 -21.56 -6.42 7.46
N PRO A 116 -21.86 -6.57 8.76
CA PRO A 116 -21.02 -6.03 9.81
C PRO A 116 -19.74 -6.85 9.90
N ASN A 117 -18.59 -6.17 9.86
CA ASN A 117 -17.26 -6.75 10.04
C ASN A 117 -16.99 -7.99 9.17
N ASP A 118 -17.57 -8.04 7.97
CA ASP A 118 -17.46 -9.17 7.06
C ASP A 118 -17.89 -10.53 7.67
N SER A 119 -18.82 -10.52 8.62
CA SER A 119 -19.34 -11.70 9.34
C SER A 119 -20.06 -12.77 8.49
N GLY A 120 -20.13 -12.60 7.17
CA GLY A 120 -20.85 -13.52 6.28
C GLY A 120 -22.38 -13.53 6.46
N GLN A 121 -22.93 -12.70 7.35
CA GLN A 121 -24.37 -12.53 7.54
C GLN A 121 -24.81 -11.07 7.35
N CYS A 122 -25.90 -10.87 6.60
CA CYS A 122 -26.50 -9.56 6.43
C CYS A 122 -27.28 -9.12 7.68
N GLN A 123 -27.07 -7.89 8.10
CA GLN A 123 -27.80 -7.24 9.19
C GLN A 123 -28.43 -5.94 8.68
N ALA A 124 -29.60 -5.56 9.21
CA ALA A 124 -30.19 -4.26 8.90
C ALA A 124 -29.26 -3.12 9.37
N PHE A 125 -29.34 -1.96 8.71
CA PHE A 125 -28.72 -0.73 9.23
C PHE A 125 -29.30 -0.34 10.59
#